data_AF-A0A975NY43-F1
#
_entry.id   AF-A0A975NY43-F1
#
_cell.length_a   1.000
_cell.length_b   1.000
_cell.length_c   1.000
_cell.angle_alpha   90.00
_cell.angle_beta   90.00
_cell.angle_gamma   90.00
#
_symmetry.space_group_name_H-M   'P 1'
#
loop_
_entity.id
_entity.type
_entity.pdbx_description
1 polymer ?
#
loop_
_entity_poly.entity_id
_entity_poly.type
_entity_poly.pdbx_seq_one_letter_code
_entity_poly.pdbx_strand_id
1 'polypeptide(L)'
;MMLIRLMFAVALLIPAISPALAADPVFPPGIRVGITPLVGLSRAKTFVGFETEDQAVKVLVAELPADAYNEVMNAFKANPAGAGGVKPESIETAAGLAYYTIETGKDGTTTVRRYSMILPGGTFSGYIAVQVPENATRIYTDDAIRQMFASAVIRKQVPVEEQLAQMPFKTGELSGFKNVRTLAVGGAIVLADGDEQKGFEGAPFMIIGIVAATPNQPEDRGRFAQQAATTIPGVREARITMSEPLRIDGMPGYETRIDAVSGKDNTPVTVVQWLRFGGQSSLRIIGSAPREEWSKAFPRFRAVRDGIQPR
;
A
#
# COMPACT_ATOMS: atom_id res chain seq x y z
N MET A 1 51.40 11.00 65.06
CA MET A 1 51.47 10.99 63.57
C MET A 1 51.46 9.53 63.16
N MET A 2 50.55 8.98 62.34
CA MET A 2 49.69 9.54 61.32
C MET A 2 48.52 8.58 61.10
N LEU A 3 47.32 9.13 60.89
CA LEU A 3 46.10 8.41 60.48
C LEU A 3 46.33 7.63 59.17
N ILE A 4 45.55 6.57 58.91
CA ILE A 4 44.73 6.45 57.69
C ILE A 4 43.67 5.34 57.88
N ARG A 5 42.41 5.77 57.79
CA ARG A 5 41.18 4.97 57.71
C ARG A 5 41.10 4.29 56.34
N LEU A 6 40.52 3.09 56.25
CA LEU A 6 39.79 2.71 55.05
C LEU A 6 38.53 1.91 55.38
N MET A 7 37.43 2.45 54.87
CA MET A 7 36.04 2.13 55.14
C MET A 7 35.60 0.87 54.39
N PHE A 8 34.73 0.11 55.04
CA PHE A 8 33.82 -0.85 54.40
C PHE A 8 32.95 -0.13 53.36
N ALA A 9 32.98 -0.60 52.11
CA ALA A 9 32.01 -0.23 51.08
C ALA A 9 31.17 -1.46 50.75
N VAL A 10 29.94 -1.49 51.28
CA VAL A 10 28.88 -2.40 50.86
C VAL A 10 28.38 -1.90 49.50
N ALA A 11 28.66 -2.64 48.44
CA ALA A 11 28.12 -2.36 47.11
C ALA A 11 26.67 -2.87 47.04
N LEU A 12 25.71 -1.92 46.95
CA LEU A 12 24.31 -2.21 46.62
C LEU A 12 24.23 -2.72 45.17
N LEU A 13 23.84 -3.98 44.97
CA LEU A 13 23.36 -4.45 43.66
C LEU A 13 21.95 -3.89 43.44
N ILE A 14 21.84 -2.88 42.57
CA ILE A 14 20.56 -2.46 41.99
C ILE A 14 20.35 -3.31 40.73
N PRO A 15 19.33 -4.19 40.65
CA PRO A 15 19.03 -4.87 39.41
C PRO A 15 18.52 -3.83 38.41
N ALA A 16 19.24 -3.69 37.29
CA ALA A 16 18.78 -2.92 36.15
C ALA A 16 17.53 -3.60 35.57
N ILE A 17 16.36 -3.11 35.94
CA ILE A 17 15.11 -3.44 35.27
C ILE A 17 15.15 -2.71 33.94
N SER A 18 15.64 -3.38 32.90
CA SER A 18 15.43 -2.93 31.53
C SER A 18 13.93 -2.97 31.26
N PRO A 19 13.29 -1.86 30.86
CA PRO A 19 11.91 -1.92 30.38
C PRO A 19 11.92 -2.88 29.18
N ALA A 20 11.06 -3.90 29.22
CA ALA A 20 10.79 -4.73 28.06
C ALA A 20 10.33 -3.78 26.95
N LEU A 21 11.17 -3.56 25.94
CA LEU A 21 10.79 -2.82 24.76
C LEU A 21 9.61 -3.58 24.15
N ALA A 22 8.44 -2.95 24.16
CA ALA A 22 7.31 -3.45 23.41
C ALA A 22 7.78 -3.62 21.96
N ALA A 23 7.60 -4.82 21.39
CA ALA A 23 8.04 -5.09 20.04
C ALA A 23 7.39 -4.10 19.07
N ASP A 24 8.20 -3.51 18.19
CA ASP A 24 7.75 -2.50 17.24
C ASP A 24 6.62 -3.04 16.35
N PRO A 25 5.58 -2.25 16.05
CA PRO A 25 4.53 -2.65 15.14
C PRO A 25 5.08 -3.01 13.75
N VAL A 26 4.61 -4.13 13.20
CA VAL A 26 4.93 -4.61 11.86
C VAL A 26 3.80 -4.26 10.91
N PHE A 27 4.15 -3.70 9.75
CA PHE A 27 3.22 -3.34 8.69
C PHE A 27 3.22 -4.42 7.61
N PRO A 28 2.08 -5.10 7.35
CA PRO A 28 1.93 -5.90 6.14
C PRO A 28 2.16 -5.03 4.90
N PRO A 29 2.78 -5.55 3.82
CA PRO A 29 3.16 -4.64 2.76
C PRO A 29 2.03 -4.03 1.96
N GLY A 30 2.23 -2.78 1.60
CA GLY A 30 1.35 -2.00 0.75
C GLY A 30 0.19 -1.34 1.50
N ILE A 31 0.12 -1.50 2.83
CA ILE A 31 -0.94 -0.90 3.65
C ILE A 31 -0.38 -0.06 4.79
N ARG A 32 -1.20 0.81 5.37
CA ARG A 32 -0.82 1.76 6.41
C ARG A 32 -1.13 1.28 7.82
N VAL A 33 -1.86 0.18 7.96
CA VAL A 33 -2.17 -0.43 9.26
C VAL A 33 -1.03 -1.37 9.67
N GLY A 34 -0.53 -1.20 10.89
CA GLY A 34 0.47 -2.07 11.50
C GLY A 34 -0.01 -2.58 12.86
N ILE A 35 0.51 -3.72 13.29
CA ILE A 35 0.26 -4.34 14.59
C ILE A 35 1.54 -4.98 15.11
N THR A 36 1.66 -5.20 16.41
CA THR A 36 2.66 -6.09 16.99
C THR A 36 2.10 -7.52 16.96
N PRO A 37 2.52 -8.38 16.01
CA PRO A 37 1.96 -9.73 15.90
C PRO A 37 2.30 -10.57 17.14
N LEU A 38 1.37 -11.42 17.55
CA LEU A 38 1.61 -12.38 18.63
C LEU A 38 2.71 -13.38 18.25
N VAL A 39 3.35 -13.97 19.26
CA VAL A 39 4.37 -15.01 19.07
C VAL A 39 3.82 -16.14 18.19
N GLY A 40 4.65 -16.61 17.25
CA GLY A 40 4.30 -17.66 16.29
C GLY A 40 3.59 -17.14 15.04
N LEU A 41 3.11 -15.89 15.01
CA LEU A 41 2.60 -15.26 13.79
C LEU A 41 3.75 -14.67 12.97
N SER A 42 3.81 -15.05 11.70
CA SER A 42 4.75 -14.54 10.72
C SER A 42 3.99 -13.93 9.55
N ARG A 43 4.65 -13.13 8.72
CA ARG A 43 3.98 -12.50 7.57
C ARG A 43 3.42 -13.55 6.61
N ALA A 44 2.14 -13.42 6.28
CA ALA A 44 1.46 -14.31 5.36
C ALA A 44 1.99 -14.15 3.93
N LYS A 45 2.03 -15.27 3.19
CA LYS A 45 2.50 -15.29 1.78
C LYS A 45 1.37 -15.09 0.78
N THR A 46 0.14 -15.42 1.16
CA THR A 46 -1.02 -15.51 0.26
C THR A 46 -2.05 -14.41 0.46
N PHE A 47 -1.94 -13.64 1.55
CA PHE A 47 -2.82 -12.51 1.85
C PHE A 47 -2.05 -11.42 2.62
N VAL A 48 -2.64 -10.23 2.72
CA VAL A 48 -2.07 -9.10 3.47
C VAL A 48 -2.35 -9.32 4.96
N GLY A 49 -1.32 -9.72 5.71
CA GLY A 49 -1.48 -10.06 7.12
C GLY A 49 -0.42 -10.99 7.68
N PHE A 50 -0.80 -11.77 8.69
CA PHE A 50 0.06 -12.71 9.40
C PHE A 50 -0.62 -14.07 9.57
N GLU A 51 0.18 -15.12 9.65
CA GLU A 51 -0.26 -16.49 9.88
C GLU A 51 0.76 -17.29 10.69
N THR A 52 0.28 -18.32 11.38
CA THR A 52 1.15 -19.34 11.97
C THR A 52 1.79 -20.19 10.88
N GLU A 53 2.91 -20.85 11.19
CA GLU A 53 3.61 -21.72 10.23
C GLU A 53 2.73 -22.84 9.68
N ASP A 54 1.84 -23.38 10.52
CA ASP A 54 0.82 -24.38 10.16
C ASP A 54 -0.42 -23.79 9.48
N GLN A 55 -0.47 -22.46 9.28
CA GLN A 55 -1.56 -21.70 8.67
C GLN A 55 -2.91 -21.82 9.39
N ALA A 56 -2.91 -22.33 10.63
CA ALA A 56 -4.11 -22.56 11.42
C ALA A 56 -4.71 -21.23 11.91
N VAL A 57 -3.87 -20.31 12.39
CA VAL A 57 -4.26 -18.97 12.83
C VAL A 57 -3.94 -17.96 11.75
N LYS A 58 -4.91 -17.11 11.42
CA LYS A 58 -4.78 -16.10 10.36
C LYS A 58 -5.19 -14.73 10.89
N VAL A 59 -4.39 -13.72 10.58
CA VAL A 59 -4.64 -12.31 10.89
C VAL A 59 -4.61 -11.53 9.58
N LEU A 60 -5.78 -11.24 9.02
CA LEU A 60 -5.93 -10.42 7.83
C LEU A 60 -5.94 -8.94 8.21
N VAL A 61 -5.28 -8.12 7.41
CA VAL A 61 -5.26 -6.66 7.58
C VAL A 61 -5.63 -5.99 6.26
N ALA A 62 -6.53 -5.00 6.32
CA ALA A 62 -7.03 -4.30 5.16
C ALA A 62 -7.26 -2.80 5.42
N GLU A 63 -7.36 -2.04 4.33
CA GLU A 63 -7.85 -0.66 4.32
C GLU A 63 -9.23 -0.64 3.66
N LEU A 64 -10.24 -0.23 4.42
CA LEU A 64 -11.62 -0.04 3.96
C LEU A 64 -11.87 1.44 3.61
N PRO A 65 -12.97 1.77 2.89
CA PRO A 65 -13.38 3.15 2.68
C PRO A 65 -13.43 3.97 3.98
N ALA A 66 -13.15 5.27 3.90
CA ALA A 66 -13.13 6.17 5.05
C ALA A 66 -14.44 6.15 5.87
N ASP A 67 -15.58 6.00 5.19
CA ASP A 67 -16.89 6.03 5.85
C ASP A 67 -17.18 4.79 6.70
N ALA A 68 -16.50 3.67 6.46
CA ALA A 68 -16.75 2.40 7.15
C ALA A 68 -16.58 2.51 8.68
N TYR A 69 -15.56 3.25 9.15
CA TYR A 69 -15.36 3.47 10.58
C TYR A 69 -16.53 4.25 11.20
N ASN A 70 -17.02 5.29 10.50
CA ASN A 70 -18.12 6.11 10.99
C ASN A 70 -19.42 5.31 11.08
N GLU A 71 -19.68 4.43 10.11
CA GLU A 71 -20.82 3.52 10.14
C GLU A 71 -20.78 2.60 11.37
N VAL A 72 -19.64 1.96 11.64
CA VAL A 72 -19.49 1.07 12.81
C VAL A 72 -19.57 1.85 14.13
N MET A 73 -18.92 3.01 14.23
CA MET A 73 -19.01 3.88 15.41
C MET A 73 -20.46 4.27 15.70
N ASN A 74 -21.23 4.65 14.68
CA ASN A 74 -22.63 5.05 14.84
C ASN A 74 -23.51 3.85 15.22
N ALA A 75 -23.27 2.68 14.63
CA ALA A 75 -23.96 1.44 15.00
C ALA A 75 -23.68 1.05 16.45
N PHE A 76 -22.43 1.17 16.92
CA PHE A 76 -22.06 0.94 18.31
C PHE A 76 -22.80 1.89 19.27
N LYS A 77 -22.85 3.18 18.94
CA LYS A 77 -23.57 4.19 19.75
C LYS A 77 -25.08 3.92 19.80
N ALA A 78 -25.67 3.50 18.69
CA ALA A 78 -27.09 3.22 18.59
C ALA A 78 -27.50 1.95 19.35
N ASN A 79 -26.64 0.93 19.36
CA ASN A 79 -26.89 -0.32 20.07
C ASN A 79 -25.62 -0.90 20.72
N PRO A 80 -25.22 -0.40 21.91
CA PRO A 80 -24.00 -0.86 22.60
C PRO A 80 -24.07 -2.31 23.08
N ALA A 81 -25.28 -2.87 23.22
CA ALA A 81 -25.47 -4.26 23.61
C ALA A 81 -25.24 -5.25 22.46
N GLY A 82 -25.17 -4.75 21.22
CA GLY A 82 -24.99 -5.57 20.02
C GLY A 82 -26.29 -6.15 19.47
N ALA A 83 -26.19 -6.80 18.32
CA ALA A 83 -27.30 -7.44 17.62
C ALA A 83 -26.93 -8.89 17.28
N GLY A 84 -27.92 -9.79 17.25
CA GLY A 84 -27.69 -11.20 16.87
C GLY A 84 -26.77 -11.98 17.81
N GLY A 85 -26.63 -11.57 19.07
CA GLY A 85 -25.77 -12.24 20.06
C GLY A 85 -24.28 -11.88 19.96
N VAL A 86 -23.89 -10.99 19.03
CA VAL A 86 -22.52 -10.48 18.92
C VAL A 86 -22.45 -9.13 19.62
N LYS A 87 -21.75 -9.09 20.75
CA LYS A 87 -21.54 -7.86 21.52
C LYS A 87 -20.31 -7.12 20.97
N PRO A 88 -20.45 -5.86 20.53
CA PRO A 88 -19.30 -5.06 20.17
C PRO A 88 -18.60 -4.53 21.43
N GLU A 89 -17.29 -4.39 21.34
CA GLU A 89 -16.42 -3.85 22.36
C GLU A 89 -15.57 -2.72 21.75
N SER A 90 -14.96 -1.90 22.60
CA SER A 90 -14.08 -0.82 22.19
C SER A 90 -12.71 -0.96 22.82
N ILE A 91 -11.67 -0.51 22.12
CA ILE A 91 -10.29 -0.57 22.58
C ILE A 91 -9.50 0.66 22.12
N GLU A 92 -8.67 1.20 23.01
CA GLU A 92 -7.79 2.31 22.65
C GLU A 92 -6.57 1.80 21.88
N THR A 93 -6.19 2.54 20.83
CA THR A 93 -5.02 2.26 19.99
C THR A 93 -4.26 3.56 19.75
N ALA A 94 -3.05 3.50 19.18
CA ALA A 94 -2.31 4.71 18.83
C ALA A 94 -3.00 5.52 17.71
N ALA A 95 -3.90 4.89 16.94
CA ALA A 95 -4.71 5.55 15.92
C ALA A 95 -5.99 6.19 16.47
N GLY A 96 -6.35 5.90 17.73
CA GLY A 96 -7.58 6.32 18.39
C GLY A 96 -8.47 5.14 18.79
N LEU A 97 -9.68 5.44 19.25
CA LEU A 97 -10.65 4.45 19.70
C LEU A 97 -11.06 3.53 18.54
N ALA A 98 -10.84 2.23 18.70
CA ALA A 98 -11.26 1.19 17.77
C ALA A 98 -12.46 0.42 18.32
N TYR A 99 -13.22 -0.21 17.42
CA TYR A 99 -14.35 -1.07 17.75
C TYR A 99 -14.11 -2.47 17.24
N TYR A 100 -14.43 -3.48 18.04
CA TYR A 100 -14.24 -4.87 17.65
C TYR A 100 -15.37 -5.77 18.12
N THR A 101 -15.50 -6.91 17.47
CA THR A 101 -16.45 -7.98 17.83
C THR A 101 -15.72 -9.30 17.97
N ILE A 102 -16.29 -10.19 18.77
CA ILE A 102 -15.87 -11.58 18.90
C ILE A 102 -17.07 -12.46 18.59
N GLU A 103 -16.89 -13.43 17.70
CA GLU A 103 -17.93 -14.39 17.34
C GLU A 103 -17.36 -15.80 17.18
N THR A 104 -18.23 -16.80 17.28
CA THR A 104 -17.89 -18.18 16.94
C THR A 104 -18.49 -18.49 15.57
N GLY A 105 -17.65 -18.97 14.65
CA GLY A 105 -18.04 -19.31 13.30
C GLY A 105 -17.49 -20.67 12.86
N LYS A 106 -17.60 -20.95 11.57
CA LYS A 106 -17.01 -22.14 10.93
C LYS A 106 -16.11 -21.74 9.76
N ASP A 107 -14.96 -22.39 9.67
CA ASP A 107 -14.10 -22.41 8.49
C ASP A 107 -14.07 -23.84 7.94
N GLY A 108 -14.80 -24.06 6.83
CA GLY A 108 -15.16 -25.41 6.39
C GLY A 108 -15.91 -26.19 7.48
N THR A 109 -15.31 -27.28 7.94
CA THR A 109 -15.86 -28.12 9.03
C THR A 109 -15.34 -27.73 10.42
N THR A 110 -14.38 -26.82 10.50
CA THR A 110 -13.68 -26.48 11.75
C THR A 110 -14.37 -25.31 12.44
N THR A 111 -14.70 -25.46 13.71
CA THR A 111 -15.17 -24.33 14.53
C THR A 111 -14.00 -23.39 14.82
N VAL A 112 -14.23 -22.10 14.60
CA VAL A 112 -13.23 -21.06 14.74
C VAL A 112 -13.79 -19.89 15.54
N ARG A 113 -12.93 -19.25 16.31
CA ARG A 113 -13.20 -17.97 16.94
C ARG A 113 -12.74 -16.86 16.01
N ARG A 114 -13.64 -15.94 15.68
CA ARG A 114 -13.38 -14.81 14.78
C ARG A 114 -13.41 -13.52 15.57
N TYR A 115 -12.43 -12.68 15.28
CA TYR A 115 -12.31 -11.34 15.83
C TYR A 115 -12.26 -10.38 14.65
N SER A 116 -13.03 -9.31 14.71
CA SER A 116 -13.01 -8.25 13.69
C SER A 116 -12.88 -6.92 14.37
N MET A 117 -11.87 -6.12 14.01
CA MET A 117 -11.65 -4.78 14.53
C MET A 117 -11.60 -3.77 13.39
N ILE A 118 -12.22 -2.62 13.62
CA ILE A 118 -12.11 -1.42 12.78
C ILE A 118 -11.54 -0.26 13.59
N LEU A 119 -10.62 0.49 12.98
CA LEU A 119 -9.92 1.62 13.61
C LEU A 119 -9.87 2.83 12.66
N PRO A 120 -9.86 4.06 13.18
CA PRO A 120 -9.91 5.26 12.34
C PRO A 120 -8.57 5.50 11.66
N GLY A 121 -8.56 5.77 10.34
CA GLY A 121 -7.36 6.03 9.54
C GLY A 121 -7.32 7.39 8.84
N GLY A 122 -8.27 8.28 9.13
CA GLY A 122 -8.37 9.60 8.51
C GLY A 122 -8.95 9.53 7.09
N THR A 123 -8.14 9.18 6.10
CA THR A 123 -8.58 9.03 4.69
C THR A 123 -9.04 7.62 4.32
N PHE A 124 -9.03 6.72 5.29
CA PHE A 124 -9.46 5.32 5.17
C PHE A 124 -9.86 4.80 6.55
N SER A 125 -10.43 3.60 6.59
CA SER A 125 -10.67 2.86 7.84
C SER A 125 -9.76 1.65 7.89
N GLY A 126 -8.97 1.49 8.96
CA GLY A 126 -8.18 0.28 9.14
C GLY A 126 -9.08 -0.88 9.55
N TYR A 127 -8.81 -2.09 9.05
CA TYR A 127 -9.53 -3.30 9.41
C TYR A 127 -8.57 -4.44 9.70
N ILE A 128 -8.80 -5.16 10.81
CA ILE A 128 -8.03 -6.33 11.22
C ILE A 128 -9.01 -7.46 11.54
N ALA A 129 -8.87 -8.60 10.90
CA ALA A 129 -9.65 -9.80 11.16
C ALA A 129 -8.75 -10.95 11.60
N VAL A 130 -9.09 -11.61 12.70
CA VAL A 130 -8.35 -12.76 13.24
C VAL A 130 -9.26 -13.97 13.20
N GLN A 131 -8.73 -15.10 12.76
CA GLN A 131 -9.37 -16.41 12.89
C GLN A 131 -8.47 -17.34 13.70
N VAL A 132 -9.01 -17.89 14.79
CA VAL A 132 -8.32 -18.81 15.69
C VAL A 132 -9.14 -20.11 15.80
N PRO A 133 -8.62 -21.27 15.41
CA PRO A 133 -9.31 -22.54 15.60
C PRO A 133 -9.33 -22.94 17.08
N GLU A 134 -10.33 -23.71 17.49
CA GLU A 134 -10.55 -24.07 18.91
C GLU A 134 -9.30 -24.66 19.60
N ASN A 135 -8.54 -25.50 18.89
CA ASN A 135 -7.32 -26.11 19.40
C ASN A 135 -6.19 -25.09 19.68
N ALA A 136 -6.23 -23.91 19.07
CA ALA A 136 -5.22 -22.85 19.22
C ALA A 136 -5.62 -21.79 20.26
N THR A 137 -6.87 -21.78 20.74
CA THR A 137 -7.41 -20.78 21.70
C THR A 137 -6.70 -20.76 23.06
N ARG A 138 -5.98 -21.83 23.41
CA ARG A 138 -5.14 -21.88 24.63
C ARG A 138 -3.89 -21.01 24.53
N ILE A 139 -3.40 -20.77 23.31
CA ILE A 139 -2.23 -19.94 23.02
C ILE A 139 -2.70 -18.55 22.61
N TYR A 140 -3.64 -18.48 21.67
CA TYR A 140 -4.24 -17.24 21.16
C TYR A 140 -5.55 -16.97 21.90
N THR A 141 -5.43 -16.60 23.17
CA THR A 141 -6.57 -16.29 24.05
C THR A 141 -7.24 -14.97 23.66
N ASP A 142 -8.47 -14.75 24.13
CA ASP A 142 -9.16 -13.47 23.93
C ASP A 142 -8.32 -12.27 24.41
N ASP A 143 -7.62 -12.43 25.54
CA ASP A 143 -6.77 -11.38 26.09
C ASP A 143 -5.53 -11.13 25.22
N ALA A 144 -4.91 -12.19 24.71
CA ALA A 144 -3.78 -12.07 23.79
C ALA A 144 -4.20 -11.34 22.49
N ILE A 145 -5.36 -11.70 21.91
CA ILE A 145 -5.89 -11.00 20.73
C ILE A 145 -6.22 -9.54 21.05
N ARG A 146 -6.80 -9.26 22.21
CA ARG A 146 -7.08 -7.89 22.66
C ARG A 146 -5.79 -7.07 22.79
N GLN A 147 -4.73 -7.63 23.36
CA GLN A 147 -3.42 -6.96 23.44
C GLN A 147 -2.83 -6.68 22.05
N MET A 148 -2.95 -7.63 21.13
CA MET A 148 -2.55 -7.42 19.73
C MET A 148 -3.37 -6.31 19.07
N PHE A 149 -4.68 -6.24 19.31
CA PHE A 149 -5.53 -5.16 18.82
C PHE A 149 -5.13 -3.78 19.38
N ALA A 150 -4.80 -3.69 20.67
CA ALA A 150 -4.34 -2.45 21.28
C ALA A 150 -3.04 -1.92 20.66
N SER A 151 -2.19 -2.82 20.13
CA SER A 151 -0.94 -2.45 19.44
C SER A 151 -1.14 -1.86 18.05
N ALA A 152 -2.39 -1.80 17.55
CA ALA A 152 -2.64 -1.30 16.21
C ALA A 152 -2.23 0.17 16.06
N VAL A 153 -1.50 0.45 14.98
CA VAL A 153 -1.01 1.78 14.65
C VAL A 153 -1.22 2.07 13.16
N ILE A 154 -1.22 3.35 12.81
CA ILE A 154 -1.33 3.79 11.42
C ILE A 154 -0.12 4.65 11.06
N ARG A 155 0.56 4.29 9.97
CA ARG A 155 1.59 5.13 9.35
C ARG A 155 0.96 6.10 8.36
N LYS A 156 1.54 7.29 8.24
CA LYS A 156 1.03 8.34 7.34
C LYS A 156 0.99 7.90 5.88
N GLN A 157 2.00 7.16 5.43
CA GLN A 157 2.10 6.64 4.07
C GLN A 157 2.93 5.37 4.02
N VAL A 158 2.73 4.55 2.99
CA VAL A 158 3.62 3.43 2.65
C VAL A 158 4.96 4.01 2.18
N PRO A 159 6.12 3.56 2.72
CA PRO A 159 7.45 3.97 2.24
C PRO A 159 7.60 3.76 0.73
N VAL A 160 8.33 4.66 0.08
CA VAL A 160 8.49 4.63 -1.38
C VAL A 160 9.17 3.33 -1.84
N GLU A 161 10.20 2.92 -1.12
CA GLU A 161 10.96 1.69 -1.41
C GLU A 161 10.07 0.46 -1.33
N GLU A 162 9.14 0.43 -0.38
CA GLU A 162 8.16 -0.65 -0.22
C GLU A 162 7.15 -0.67 -1.38
N GLN A 163 6.65 0.50 -1.80
CA GLN A 163 5.77 0.60 -2.97
C GLN A 163 6.46 0.11 -4.25
N LEU A 164 7.71 0.53 -4.47
CA LEU A 164 8.51 0.11 -5.62
C LEU A 164 8.86 -1.38 -5.57
N ALA A 165 9.09 -1.93 -4.38
CA ALA A 165 9.37 -3.35 -4.19
C ALA A 165 8.20 -4.27 -4.61
N GLN A 166 6.96 -3.77 -4.57
CA GLN A 166 5.77 -4.51 -4.97
C GLN A 166 5.54 -4.56 -6.48
N MET A 167 6.19 -3.69 -7.25
CA MET A 167 6.00 -3.65 -8.69
C MET A 167 6.64 -4.86 -9.37
N PRO A 168 6.05 -5.40 -10.45
CA PRO A 168 6.63 -6.52 -11.23
C PRO A 168 7.82 -6.08 -12.11
N PHE A 169 8.31 -4.86 -11.91
CA PHE A 169 9.50 -4.27 -12.53
C PHE A 169 10.33 -3.55 -11.46
N LYS A 170 11.58 -3.27 -11.76
CA LYS A 170 12.46 -2.42 -10.94
C LYS A 170 12.50 -1.01 -11.51
N THR A 171 12.52 0.00 -10.65
CA THR A 171 12.71 1.40 -11.04
C THR A 171 14.00 1.90 -10.41
N GLY A 172 15.02 2.15 -11.23
CA GLY A 172 16.33 2.64 -10.76
C GLY A 172 16.44 4.16 -10.66
N GLU A 173 15.51 4.90 -11.27
CA GLU A 173 15.55 6.35 -11.36
C GLU A 173 14.13 6.94 -11.22
N LEU A 174 13.98 7.96 -10.36
CA LEU A 174 12.72 8.69 -10.14
C LEU A 174 12.77 10.11 -10.68
N SER A 175 13.91 10.56 -11.22
CA SER A 175 14.13 11.86 -11.86
C SER A 175 13.60 13.04 -11.05
N GLY A 176 13.74 12.98 -9.72
CA GLY A 176 13.33 14.05 -8.80
C GLY A 176 11.82 14.23 -8.63
N PHE A 177 10.97 13.29 -9.06
CA PHE A 177 9.54 13.32 -8.71
C PHE A 177 9.37 13.29 -7.19
N LYS A 178 8.51 14.18 -6.68
CA LYS A 178 8.35 14.42 -5.23
C LYS A 178 7.46 13.37 -4.56
N ASN A 179 6.50 12.83 -5.30
CA ASN A 179 5.50 11.91 -4.80
C ASN A 179 5.54 10.59 -5.55
N VAL A 180 5.47 9.48 -4.80
CA VAL A 180 5.29 8.13 -5.31
C VAL A 180 4.05 7.51 -4.66
N ARG A 181 3.14 7.03 -5.50
CA ARG A 181 1.87 6.44 -5.08
C ARG A 181 1.50 5.22 -5.89
N THR A 182 1.10 4.14 -5.24
CA THR A 182 0.51 2.97 -5.88
C THR A 182 -0.95 3.23 -6.27
N LEU A 183 -1.33 3.03 -7.54
CA LEU A 183 -2.72 3.13 -8.01
C LEU A 183 -3.50 1.84 -7.83
N ALA A 184 -2.83 0.72 -8.09
CA ALA A 184 -3.33 -0.62 -7.89
C ALA A 184 -2.19 -1.44 -7.29
N VAL A 185 -2.44 -2.07 -6.15
CA VAL A 185 -1.41 -2.84 -5.42
C VAL A 185 -0.78 -3.86 -6.36
N GLY A 186 0.54 -3.77 -6.55
CA GLY A 186 1.30 -4.61 -7.48
C GLY A 186 1.05 -4.38 -8.98
N GLY A 187 0.17 -3.44 -9.37
CA GLY A 187 -0.23 -3.22 -10.76
C GLY A 187 0.36 -1.97 -11.41
N ALA A 188 0.31 -0.83 -10.71
CA ALA A 188 0.78 0.45 -11.23
C ALA A 188 1.17 1.45 -10.13
N ILE A 189 2.11 2.32 -10.47
CA ILE A 189 2.54 3.47 -9.64
C ILE A 189 2.39 4.79 -10.41
N VAL A 190 2.23 5.88 -9.66
CA VAL A 190 2.36 7.26 -10.10
C VAL A 190 3.62 7.85 -9.52
N LEU A 191 4.39 8.56 -10.35
CA LEU A 191 5.42 9.49 -9.95
C LEU A 191 4.93 10.90 -10.27
N ALA A 192 4.90 11.83 -9.33
CA ALA A 192 4.33 13.17 -9.58
C ALA A 192 5.11 14.28 -8.86
N ASP A 193 5.13 15.46 -9.48
CA ASP A 193 5.59 16.70 -8.83
C ASP A 193 4.48 17.37 -8.01
N GLY A 194 3.22 17.14 -8.41
CA GLY A 194 2.01 17.63 -7.73
C GLY A 194 1.58 16.76 -6.55
N ASP A 195 0.75 17.33 -5.67
CA ASP A 195 0.17 16.65 -4.51
C ASP A 195 -1.15 15.96 -4.88
N GLU A 196 -1.34 14.73 -4.39
CA GLU A 196 -2.51 13.90 -4.67
C GLU A 196 -3.85 14.56 -4.30
N GLN A 197 -3.90 15.34 -3.20
CA GLN A 197 -5.14 15.99 -2.76
C GLN A 197 -5.62 17.06 -3.74
N LYS A 198 -4.70 17.64 -4.51
CA LYS A 198 -4.99 18.67 -5.52
C LYS A 198 -5.16 18.08 -6.92
N GLY A 199 -4.89 16.78 -7.09
CA GLY A 199 -4.75 16.14 -8.39
C GLY A 199 -3.32 16.27 -8.95
N PHE A 200 -2.95 15.32 -9.81
CA PHE A 200 -1.63 15.28 -10.43
C PHE A 200 -1.55 16.12 -11.72
N GLU A 201 -2.70 16.48 -12.29
CA GLU A 201 -2.85 16.99 -13.66
C GLU A 201 -2.29 18.40 -13.86
N GLY A 202 -2.19 19.18 -12.79
CA GLY A 202 -1.64 20.55 -12.82
C GLY A 202 -0.11 20.61 -12.81
N ALA A 203 0.59 19.48 -12.78
CA ALA A 203 2.05 19.41 -12.76
C ALA A 203 2.55 18.18 -13.54
N PRO A 204 3.86 18.05 -13.80
CA PRO A 204 4.40 16.84 -14.42
C PRO A 204 4.15 15.59 -13.57
N PHE A 205 3.66 14.53 -14.21
CA PHE A 205 3.49 13.21 -13.60
C PHE A 205 3.69 12.07 -14.61
N MET A 206 3.94 10.88 -14.07
CA MET A 206 4.03 9.63 -14.81
C MET A 206 3.19 8.54 -14.15
N ILE A 207 2.54 7.71 -14.96
CA ILE A 207 1.91 6.45 -14.55
C ILE A 207 2.69 5.31 -15.19
N ILE A 208 3.10 4.34 -14.38
CA ILE A 208 3.90 3.19 -14.81
C ILE A 208 3.20 1.93 -14.32
N GLY A 209 2.89 1.01 -15.23
CA GLY A 209 2.23 -0.25 -14.86
C GLY A 209 2.33 -1.31 -15.94
N ILE A 210 1.94 -2.53 -15.60
CA ILE A 210 1.82 -3.64 -16.55
C ILE A 210 0.37 -3.75 -17.00
N VAL A 211 0.16 -3.80 -18.31
CA VAL A 211 -1.13 -4.17 -18.89
C VAL A 211 -1.07 -5.61 -19.37
N ALA A 212 -2.05 -6.43 -18.97
CA ALA A 212 -2.21 -7.83 -19.42
C ALA A 212 -2.75 -7.89 -20.86
N ALA A 213 -2.12 -7.14 -21.76
CA ALA A 213 -2.45 -7.05 -23.17
C ALA A 213 -1.18 -6.78 -23.96
N THR A 214 -1.00 -7.53 -25.04
CA THR A 214 0.06 -7.35 -26.02
C THR A 214 -0.49 -7.76 -27.40
N PRO A 215 -0.11 -7.10 -28.49
CA PRO A 215 -0.55 -7.50 -29.82
C PRO A 215 0.00 -8.88 -30.19
N ASN A 216 -0.85 -9.74 -30.78
CA ASN A 216 -0.48 -11.10 -31.18
C ASN A 216 0.58 -11.11 -32.29
N GLN A 217 0.54 -10.12 -33.19
CA GLN A 217 1.47 -9.99 -34.30
C GLN A 217 2.31 -8.72 -34.16
N PRO A 218 3.61 -8.74 -34.49
CA PRO A 218 4.46 -7.56 -34.46
C PRO A 218 3.92 -6.39 -35.28
N GLU A 219 3.23 -6.67 -36.39
CA GLU A 219 2.68 -5.69 -37.33
C GLU A 219 1.51 -4.90 -36.73
N ASP A 220 0.80 -5.48 -35.76
CA ASP A 220 -0.30 -4.84 -35.04
C ASP A 220 0.16 -3.82 -33.99
N ARG A 221 1.46 -3.77 -33.67
CA ARG A 221 1.99 -2.95 -32.56
C ARG A 221 1.67 -1.46 -32.68
N GLY A 222 1.76 -0.90 -33.88
CA GLY A 222 1.44 0.51 -34.10
C GLY A 222 -0.04 0.81 -33.87
N ARG A 223 -0.92 -0.02 -34.42
CA ARG A 223 -2.38 0.09 -34.21
C ARG A 223 -2.72 -0.06 -32.74
N PHE A 224 -2.15 -1.06 -32.06
CA PHE A 224 -2.33 -1.26 -30.62
C PHE A 224 -1.88 -0.04 -29.81
N ALA A 225 -0.74 0.57 -30.15
CA ALA A 225 -0.23 1.74 -29.45
C ALA A 225 -1.14 2.96 -29.58
N GLN A 226 -1.69 3.20 -30.77
CA GLN A 226 -2.66 4.29 -31.00
C GLN A 226 -3.97 4.03 -30.27
N GLN A 227 -4.49 2.79 -30.32
CA GLN A 227 -5.71 2.41 -29.60
C GLN A 227 -5.52 2.60 -28.09
N ALA A 228 -4.43 2.10 -27.52
CA ALA A 228 -4.13 2.29 -26.10
C ALA A 228 -4.05 3.79 -25.73
N ALA A 229 -3.42 4.62 -26.56
CA ALA A 229 -3.32 6.06 -26.34
C ALA A 229 -4.69 6.76 -26.22
N THR A 230 -5.72 6.28 -26.94
CA THR A 230 -7.08 6.85 -26.84
C THR A 230 -7.83 6.48 -25.55
N THR A 231 -7.33 5.51 -24.78
CA THR A 231 -7.96 5.06 -23.53
C THR A 231 -7.23 5.55 -22.29
N ILE A 232 -6.39 6.59 -22.39
CA ILE A 232 -5.70 7.15 -21.22
C ILE A 232 -6.76 7.84 -20.34
N PRO A 233 -6.96 7.38 -19.08
CA PRO A 233 -7.94 8.00 -18.19
C PRO A 233 -7.60 9.46 -17.88
N GLY A 234 -8.63 10.30 -17.72
CA GLY A 234 -8.46 11.71 -17.33
C GLY A 234 -8.03 12.66 -18.47
N VAL A 235 -7.77 12.13 -19.66
CA VAL A 235 -7.40 12.91 -20.84
C VAL A 235 -8.59 13.11 -21.77
N ARG A 236 -8.85 14.36 -22.17
CA ARG A 236 -9.94 14.79 -23.05
C ARG A 236 -9.37 15.52 -24.27
N GLU A 237 -10.14 15.60 -25.35
CA GLU A 237 -9.73 16.26 -26.61
C GLU A 237 -8.39 15.75 -27.15
N ALA A 238 -8.12 14.45 -26.96
CA ALA A 238 -6.85 13.84 -27.31
C ALA A 238 -6.61 13.84 -28.83
N ARG A 239 -5.49 14.43 -29.25
CA ARG A 239 -5.00 14.41 -30.62
C ARG A 239 -3.61 13.79 -30.65
N ILE A 240 -3.49 12.62 -31.28
CA ILE A 240 -2.18 12.01 -31.53
C ILE A 240 -1.41 12.89 -32.52
N THR A 241 -0.21 13.30 -32.12
CA THR A 241 0.71 14.12 -32.93
C THR A 241 1.84 13.30 -33.53
N MET A 242 2.19 12.17 -32.90
CA MET A 242 3.24 11.26 -33.33
C MET A 242 2.96 9.87 -32.79
N SER A 243 3.26 8.82 -33.55
CA SER A 243 3.27 7.44 -33.05
C SER A 243 4.30 6.63 -33.82
N GLU A 244 5.42 6.32 -33.19
CA GLU A 244 6.58 5.72 -33.86
C GLU A 244 7.12 4.50 -33.11
N PRO A 245 7.64 3.49 -33.85
CA PRO A 245 8.31 2.36 -33.24
C PRO A 245 9.66 2.81 -32.63
N LEU A 246 10.00 2.22 -31.49
CA LEU A 246 11.34 2.34 -30.90
C LEU A 246 11.74 1.03 -30.20
N ARG A 247 12.95 1.03 -29.64
CA ARG A 247 13.37 0.03 -28.66
C ARG A 247 13.49 0.65 -27.28
N ILE A 248 12.97 -0.04 -26.28
CA ILE A 248 13.06 0.33 -24.86
C ILE A 248 13.75 -0.83 -24.17
N ASP A 249 14.97 -0.62 -23.68
CA ASP A 249 15.81 -1.67 -23.10
C ASP A 249 16.00 -2.86 -24.08
N GLY A 250 16.28 -2.56 -25.35
CA GLY A 250 16.41 -3.54 -26.43
C GLY A 250 15.10 -4.19 -26.91
N MET A 251 14.03 -4.11 -26.11
CA MET A 251 12.73 -4.70 -26.42
C MET A 251 11.92 -3.82 -27.39
N PRO A 252 11.13 -4.42 -28.29
CA PRO A 252 10.25 -3.66 -29.17
C PRO A 252 9.25 -2.81 -28.38
N GLY A 253 9.06 -1.57 -28.82
CA GLY A 253 8.10 -0.66 -28.21
C GLY A 253 7.60 0.41 -29.17
N TYR A 254 6.70 1.23 -28.67
CA TYR A 254 6.15 2.39 -29.38
C TYR A 254 6.12 3.61 -28.47
N GLU A 255 6.40 4.78 -29.05
CA GLU A 255 6.20 6.09 -28.43
C GLU A 255 5.04 6.77 -29.15
N THR A 256 3.99 7.11 -28.42
CA THR A 256 2.85 7.87 -28.94
C THR A 256 2.76 9.19 -28.19
N ARG A 257 2.87 10.31 -28.91
CA ARG A 257 2.67 11.66 -28.36
C ARG A 257 1.28 12.18 -28.68
N ILE A 258 0.70 12.85 -27.70
CA ILE A 258 -0.68 13.31 -27.73
C ILE A 258 -0.70 14.74 -27.18
N ASP A 259 -1.39 15.63 -27.89
CA ASP A 259 -1.85 16.89 -27.32
C ASP A 259 -3.27 16.71 -26.79
N ALA A 260 -3.56 17.21 -25.60
CA ALA A 260 -4.85 17.01 -24.97
C ALA A 260 -5.15 18.05 -23.89
N VAL A 261 -6.29 17.86 -23.22
CA VAL A 261 -6.74 18.60 -22.05
C VAL A 261 -6.90 17.63 -20.87
N SER A 262 -6.42 18.00 -19.68
CA SER A 262 -6.44 17.15 -18.48
C SER A 262 -6.94 17.87 -17.24
N GLY A 263 -7.42 17.11 -16.25
CA GLY A 263 -7.90 17.60 -14.96
C GLY A 263 -9.22 18.38 -15.04
N LYS A 264 -9.72 18.84 -13.89
CA LYS A 264 -10.97 19.61 -13.80
C LYS A 264 -10.86 21.01 -14.41
N ASP A 265 -9.67 21.59 -14.36
CA ASP A 265 -9.39 22.96 -14.82
C ASP A 265 -9.12 23.05 -16.33
N ASN A 266 -9.36 21.97 -17.08
CA ASN A 266 -9.10 21.89 -18.52
C ASN A 266 -7.67 22.31 -18.89
N THR A 267 -6.66 21.85 -18.13
CA THR A 267 -5.26 22.21 -18.36
C THR A 267 -4.77 21.63 -19.69
N PRO A 268 -4.25 22.46 -20.62
CA PRO A 268 -3.64 21.96 -21.84
C PRO A 268 -2.34 21.21 -21.53
N VAL A 269 -2.29 19.94 -21.91
CA VAL A 269 -1.17 19.04 -21.62
C VAL A 269 -0.59 18.46 -22.90
N THR A 270 0.69 18.12 -22.82
CA THR A 270 1.33 17.18 -23.75
C THR A 270 1.57 15.88 -23.00
N VAL A 271 1.15 14.78 -23.61
CA VAL A 271 1.22 13.43 -23.07
C VAL A 271 2.10 12.58 -23.97
N VAL A 272 2.92 11.72 -23.37
CA VAL A 272 3.62 10.64 -24.04
C VAL A 272 3.19 9.31 -23.44
N GLN A 273 2.90 8.35 -24.31
CA GLN A 273 2.79 6.95 -23.94
C GLN A 273 3.97 6.19 -24.51
N TRP A 274 4.63 5.40 -23.67
CA TRP A 274 5.49 4.32 -24.12
C TRP A 274 4.84 2.98 -23.83
N LEU A 275 4.89 2.09 -24.82
CA LEU A 275 4.60 0.68 -24.65
C LEU A 275 5.88 -0.10 -24.93
N ARG A 276 6.29 -0.95 -23.98
CA ARG A 276 7.33 -1.96 -24.20
C ARG A 276 6.64 -3.33 -24.22
N PHE A 277 6.67 -3.98 -25.38
CA PHE A 277 5.94 -5.23 -25.60
C PHE A 277 6.71 -6.41 -25.02
N GLY A 278 6.04 -7.19 -24.16
CA GLY A 278 6.49 -8.48 -23.66
C GLY A 278 5.70 -9.64 -24.29
N GLY A 279 5.91 -10.85 -23.75
CA GLY A 279 5.30 -12.07 -24.29
C GLY A 279 3.78 -12.14 -24.10
N GLN A 280 3.28 -11.94 -22.88
CA GLN A 280 1.84 -11.97 -22.56
C GLN A 280 1.28 -10.63 -22.06
N SER A 281 2.16 -9.67 -21.81
CA SER A 281 1.82 -8.37 -21.24
C SER A 281 2.71 -7.28 -21.84
N SER A 282 2.32 -6.02 -21.65
CA SER A 282 3.12 -4.87 -22.03
C SER A 282 3.39 -4.01 -20.80
N LEU A 283 4.60 -3.48 -20.68
CA LEU A 283 4.86 -2.36 -19.78
C LEU A 283 4.31 -1.10 -20.46
N ARG A 284 3.42 -0.40 -19.76
CA ARG A 284 2.80 0.84 -20.21
C ARG A 284 3.26 1.97 -19.29
N ILE A 285 3.85 2.98 -19.91
CA ILE A 285 4.32 4.19 -19.23
C ILE A 285 3.61 5.37 -19.88
N ILE A 286 2.98 6.21 -19.06
CA ILE A 286 2.32 7.43 -19.52
C ILE A 286 2.96 8.58 -18.78
N GLY A 287 3.57 9.53 -19.48
CA GLY A 287 4.03 10.81 -18.92
C GLY A 287 3.13 11.94 -19.39
N SER A 288 2.75 12.84 -18.51
CA SER A 288 1.91 14.00 -18.83
C SER A 288 2.45 15.23 -18.12
N ALA A 289 2.51 16.35 -18.83
CA ALA A 289 2.86 17.64 -18.24
C ALA A 289 2.05 18.77 -18.89
N PRO A 290 1.81 19.88 -18.18
CA PRO A 290 1.36 21.13 -18.80
C PRO A 290 2.25 21.46 -19.99
N ARG A 291 1.66 21.95 -21.08
CA ARG A 291 2.39 22.15 -22.36
C ARG A 291 3.60 23.07 -22.20
N GLU A 292 3.51 24.06 -21.32
CA GLU A 292 4.59 24.99 -20.98
C GLU A 292 5.76 24.37 -20.21
N GLU A 293 5.51 23.26 -19.49
CA GLU A 293 6.52 22.52 -18.74
C GLU A 293 7.14 21.34 -19.51
N TRP A 294 6.56 21.00 -20.66
CA TRP A 294 6.91 19.81 -21.44
C TRP A 294 8.42 19.69 -21.73
N SER A 295 9.06 20.79 -22.12
CA SER A 295 10.49 20.80 -22.48
C SER A 295 11.39 20.40 -21.31
N LYS A 296 10.98 20.71 -20.06
CA LYS A 296 11.69 20.34 -18.84
C LYS A 296 11.29 18.95 -18.34
N ALA A 297 10.02 18.58 -18.48
CA ALA A 297 9.48 17.31 -18.01
C ALA A 297 9.89 16.12 -18.89
N PHE A 298 9.89 16.28 -20.21
CA PHE A 298 10.11 15.17 -21.14
C PHE A 298 11.46 14.45 -20.98
N PRO A 299 12.60 15.16 -20.77
CA PRO A 299 13.87 14.48 -20.44
C PRO A 299 13.80 13.64 -19.17
N ARG A 300 13.12 14.12 -18.12
CA ARG A 300 12.90 13.38 -16.86
C ARG A 300 12.06 12.12 -17.10
N PHE A 301 11.00 12.25 -17.88
CA PHE A 301 10.17 11.09 -18.25
C PHE A 301 10.96 10.00 -18.96
N ARG A 302 11.87 10.37 -19.88
CA ARG A 302 12.75 9.41 -20.54
C ARG A 302 13.74 8.76 -19.57
N ALA A 303 14.34 9.53 -18.67
CA ALA A 303 15.26 8.99 -17.67
C ALA A 303 14.59 7.96 -16.76
N VAL A 304 13.36 8.23 -16.29
CA VAL A 304 12.56 7.23 -15.56
C VAL A 304 12.29 5.99 -16.42
N ARG A 305 11.80 6.17 -17.67
CA ARG A 305 11.53 5.05 -18.60
C ARG A 305 12.76 4.16 -18.77
N ASP A 306 13.92 4.77 -18.99
CA ASP A 306 15.18 4.08 -19.25
C ASP A 306 15.74 3.40 -17.98
N GLY A 307 15.35 3.87 -16.80
CA GLY A 307 15.64 3.24 -15.51
C GLY A 307 14.73 2.07 -15.14
N ILE A 308 13.73 1.70 -15.97
CA ILE A 308 12.81 0.58 -15.68
C ILE A 308 13.34 -0.73 -16.24
N GLN A 309 13.64 -1.67 -15.34
CA GLN A 309 14.15 -3.00 -15.68
C GLN A 309 13.13 -4.09 -15.37
N PRO A 310 13.09 -5.19 -16.16
CA PRO A 310 12.39 -6.41 -15.76
C PRO A 310 12.88 -6.92 -14.39
N ARG A 311 12.01 -7.61 -13.65
CA ARG A 311 12.41 -8.33 -12.44
C ARG A 311 12.97 -9.70 -12.77
#